data_AF-A0AAF0EQI8-F1
#
_entry.id   AF-A0AAF0EQI8-F1
#
_cell.length_a   1.000
_cell.length_b   1.000
_cell.length_c   1.000
_cell.angle_alpha   90.00
_cell.angle_beta   90.00
_cell.angle_gamma   90.00
#
_symmetry.space_group_name_H-M   'P 1'
#
loop_
_entity.id
_entity.type
_entity.pdbx_description
1 polymer ?
#
loop_
_entity_poly.entity_id
_entity_poly.type
_entity_poly.pdbx_seq_one_letter_code
_entity_poly.pdbx_strand_id
1 'polypeptide(L)'
;MGTAKGNVLDQYRCIDVYNAIESRNYPLAVKKADSLLQAGPFPLASALKALALFRLGRKDQAAEETEKVLSQKVDLNVIMPLDVVLPQLGRAQQLADLYLAASQAHPDDEELAEGTLLCLVKNHMYQRALQLLLKRFRVHKDKKDFWRYIQVAILHSQRLQPPGSKLALEVAYRLFKEQELDDTSFSEDVLSLYLSFFLIQGKDRLQEALQVLEQPHCKSLANNSLTIQFQLRECWKVLGDNKSLLNDCRSRIAQGDRNWAVISECINTMGLLASKSMDQDDVDLIIKAAEQDRWEDRGSFLGVLELFRVSHDRHLEKPSGLNYAELVRKYLETFLSKPSCFDDVRPFLAHFPDADRESLMAWVHDVPDLSTESNIVRKVNAAKITRFFQTDLDSAKATCLSLLHDYSQSFEHVHVPDTEMHPGDDLALLAAMEACTGPEALNTAAVIALHGCDKSNRAYRLRLFLIRLLLRLGCLKLALEHFEALGLKAVQFDTVSHYMMDRNSSFGGSHAADIANQWESHMQHFYSHSAYEVPEALGRAFSNGKFSQVSDLCEFNDCLAHSCAKVILELDMVRSKFVNQDLVDSEYASAQGIVQKIIDLVNGMLELLMISRPHQ
;
A
#
# COMPACT_ATOMS: atom_id res chain seq x y z
N MET A 1 15.37 8.98 -47.01
CA MET A 1 14.70 8.38 -45.85
C MET A 1 15.35 8.96 -44.60
N GLY A 2 14.69 9.88 -43.92
CA GLY A 2 15.17 10.43 -42.65
C GLY A 2 14.93 9.41 -41.55
N THR A 3 15.92 9.20 -40.69
CA THR A 3 15.81 8.30 -39.52
C THR A 3 14.79 8.86 -38.53
N ALA A 4 13.95 7.98 -37.96
CA ALA A 4 12.97 8.34 -36.92
C ALA A 4 13.61 8.97 -35.65
N LYS A 5 14.90 8.69 -35.41
CA LYS A 5 15.71 9.16 -34.26
C LYS A 5 16.01 10.67 -34.23
N GLY A 6 15.22 11.50 -34.92
CA GLY A 6 15.52 12.92 -35.11
C GLY A 6 16.90 13.16 -35.75
N ASN A 7 17.31 14.42 -35.87
CA ASN A 7 18.62 14.74 -36.41
C ASN A 7 19.69 14.53 -35.32
N VAL A 8 20.57 13.55 -35.49
CA VAL A 8 21.67 13.23 -34.54
C VAL A 8 22.52 14.47 -34.23
N LEU A 9 22.69 15.37 -35.21
CA LEU A 9 23.39 16.64 -35.02
C LEU A 9 22.73 17.56 -33.98
N ASP A 10 21.42 17.50 -33.83
CA ASP A 10 20.68 18.32 -32.86
C ASP A 10 20.84 17.78 -31.43
N GLN A 11 20.98 16.45 -31.25
CA GLN A 11 21.34 15.86 -29.96
C GLN A 11 22.73 16.30 -29.50
N TYR A 12 23.74 16.26 -30.39
CA TYR A 12 25.09 16.71 -30.07
C TYR A 12 25.14 18.19 -29.66
N ARG A 13 24.35 19.05 -30.33
CA ARG A 13 24.23 20.47 -29.97
C ARG A 13 23.62 20.69 -28.58
N CYS A 14 22.78 19.76 -28.11
CA CYS A 14 22.12 19.83 -26.82
C CYS A 14 22.88 19.12 -25.69
N ILE A 15 24.07 18.57 -25.92
CA ILE A 15 24.81 17.76 -24.93
C ILE A 15 25.08 18.52 -23.62
N ASP A 16 25.39 19.81 -23.71
CA ASP A 16 25.58 20.68 -22.54
C ASP A 16 24.30 20.85 -21.72
N VAL A 17 23.13 20.83 -22.37
CA VAL A 17 21.83 20.90 -21.71
C VAL A 17 21.52 19.57 -21.02
N TYR A 18 21.76 18.44 -21.69
CA TYR A 18 21.62 17.10 -21.11
C TYR A 18 22.51 16.92 -19.87
N ASN A 19 23.80 17.23 -19.98
CA ASN A 19 24.75 17.12 -18.86
C ASN A 19 24.31 17.95 -17.64
N ALA A 20 23.75 19.14 -17.86
CA ALA A 20 23.22 19.97 -16.80
C ALA A 20 21.97 19.38 -16.14
N ILE A 21 21.07 18.76 -16.93
CA ILE A 21 19.88 18.05 -16.43
C ILE A 21 20.29 16.80 -15.63
N GLU A 22 21.22 16.01 -16.13
CA GLU A 22 21.74 14.80 -15.47
C GLU A 22 22.42 15.14 -14.14
N SER A 23 23.18 16.24 -14.11
CA SER A 23 23.81 16.78 -12.90
C SER A 23 22.81 17.46 -11.94
N ARG A 24 21.50 17.42 -12.25
CA ARG A 24 20.41 18.10 -11.51
C ARG A 24 20.59 19.61 -11.37
N ASN A 25 21.41 20.24 -12.22
CA ASN A 25 21.60 21.68 -12.26
C ASN A 25 20.65 22.31 -13.29
N TYR A 26 19.37 22.28 -12.97
CA TYR A 26 18.31 22.79 -13.85
C TYR A 26 18.44 24.29 -14.19
N PRO A 27 18.89 25.20 -13.29
CA PRO A 27 19.13 26.59 -13.66
C PRO A 27 20.20 26.75 -14.75
N LEU A 28 21.26 25.94 -14.70
CA LEU A 28 22.28 25.92 -15.74
C LEU A 28 21.72 25.36 -17.05
N ALA A 29 20.92 24.29 -16.99
CA ALA A 29 20.27 23.71 -18.16
C ALA A 29 19.40 24.75 -18.90
N VAL A 30 18.61 25.55 -18.17
CA VAL A 30 17.81 26.65 -18.76
C VAL A 30 18.71 27.68 -19.46
N LYS A 31 19.78 28.16 -18.80
CA LYS A 31 20.72 29.13 -19.41
C LYS A 31 21.38 28.60 -20.67
N LYS A 32 21.79 27.32 -20.66
CA LYS A 32 22.41 26.65 -21.80
C LYS A 32 21.42 26.48 -22.95
N ALA A 33 20.18 26.10 -22.65
CA ALA A 33 19.13 26.02 -23.64
C ALA A 33 18.77 27.39 -24.25
N ASP A 34 18.65 28.44 -23.43
CA ASP A 34 18.42 29.81 -23.91
C ASP A 34 19.53 30.28 -24.86
N SER A 35 20.79 29.95 -24.56
CA SER A 35 21.93 30.28 -25.42
C SER A 35 21.83 29.61 -26.79
N LEU A 36 21.35 28.37 -26.86
CA LEU A 36 21.11 27.68 -28.12
C LEU A 36 19.94 28.31 -28.88
N LEU A 37 18.85 28.62 -28.18
CA LEU A 37 17.64 29.21 -28.77
C LEU A 37 17.86 30.63 -29.33
N GLN A 38 18.88 31.35 -28.86
CA GLN A 38 19.30 32.62 -29.47
C GLN A 38 19.86 32.44 -30.89
N ALA A 39 20.46 31.29 -31.20
CA ALA A 39 21.04 31.01 -32.50
C ALA A 39 20.00 30.55 -33.55
N GLY A 40 18.76 30.29 -33.13
CA GLY A 40 17.66 29.88 -34.02
C GLY A 40 16.64 28.96 -33.35
N PRO A 41 15.58 28.55 -34.08
CA PRO A 41 14.61 27.60 -33.57
C PRO A 41 15.24 26.21 -33.43
N PHE A 42 15.39 25.75 -32.19
CA PHE A 42 15.85 24.40 -31.85
C PHE A 42 14.77 23.70 -31.01
N PRO A 43 13.86 22.95 -31.64
CA PRO A 43 12.76 22.27 -30.94
C PRO A 43 13.22 21.41 -29.77
N LEU A 44 14.34 20.69 -29.92
CA LEU A 44 14.91 19.84 -28.86
C LEU A 44 15.40 20.67 -27.66
N ALA A 45 16.12 21.77 -27.90
CA ALA A 45 16.59 22.65 -26.83
C ALA A 45 15.42 23.29 -26.08
N SER A 46 14.34 23.66 -26.80
CA SER A 46 13.13 24.21 -26.20
C SER A 46 12.37 23.16 -25.37
N ALA A 47 12.30 21.90 -25.83
CA ALA A 47 11.73 20.80 -25.05
C ALA A 47 12.54 20.48 -23.77
N LEU A 48 13.87 20.46 -23.86
CA LEU A 48 14.75 20.29 -22.71
C LEU A 48 14.67 21.47 -21.73
N LYS A 49 14.49 22.69 -22.24
CA LYS A 49 14.22 23.87 -21.42
C LYS A 49 12.90 23.74 -20.67
N ALA A 50 11.83 23.31 -21.34
CA ALA A 50 10.55 23.07 -20.69
C ALA A 50 10.67 22.04 -19.56
N LEU A 51 11.40 20.95 -19.79
CA LEU A 51 11.71 19.95 -18.75
C LEU A 51 12.48 20.55 -17.57
N ALA A 52 13.53 21.34 -17.83
CA ALA A 52 14.32 21.98 -16.78
C ALA A 52 13.50 23.00 -15.97
N LEU A 53 12.66 23.81 -16.63
CA LEU A 53 11.74 24.74 -15.98
C LEU A 53 10.71 24.01 -15.11
N PHE A 54 10.17 22.89 -15.61
CA PHE A 54 9.25 22.05 -14.86
C PHE A 54 9.91 21.48 -13.60
N ARG A 55 11.13 20.95 -13.70
CA ARG A 55 11.91 20.44 -12.56
C ARG A 55 12.31 21.53 -11.55
N LEU A 56 12.31 22.80 -11.95
CA LEU A 56 12.47 23.96 -11.08
C LEU A 56 11.17 24.42 -10.40
N GLY A 57 10.03 23.76 -10.67
CA GLY A 57 8.72 24.17 -10.15
C GLY A 57 8.09 25.36 -10.89
N ARG A 58 8.71 25.85 -11.97
CA ARG A 58 8.20 26.99 -12.76
C ARG A 58 7.20 26.51 -13.82
N LYS A 59 6.05 26.02 -13.36
CA LYS A 59 5.05 25.35 -14.21
C LYS A 59 4.51 26.24 -15.34
N ASP A 60 4.24 27.52 -15.08
CA ASP A 60 3.69 28.44 -16.09
C ASP A 60 4.68 28.67 -17.23
N GLN A 61 5.96 28.94 -16.89
CA GLN A 61 7.02 29.10 -17.88
C GLN A 61 7.28 27.80 -18.67
N ALA A 62 7.19 26.64 -18.00
CA ALA A 62 7.32 25.35 -18.67
C ALA A 62 6.17 25.11 -19.66
N ALA A 63 4.95 25.51 -19.31
CA ALA A 63 3.78 25.42 -20.18
C ALA A 63 3.91 26.35 -21.39
N GLU A 64 4.31 27.60 -21.19
CA GLU A 64 4.58 28.55 -22.29
C GLU A 64 5.65 28.03 -23.25
N GLU A 65 6.75 27.49 -22.72
CA GLU A 65 7.82 26.95 -23.54
C GLU A 65 7.37 25.70 -24.30
N THR A 66 6.54 24.85 -23.68
CA THR A 66 5.95 23.67 -24.30
C THR A 66 5.05 24.04 -25.49
N GLU A 67 4.26 25.11 -25.40
CA GLU A 67 3.48 25.61 -26.55
C GLU A 67 4.37 26.02 -27.73
N LYS A 68 5.52 26.66 -27.46
CA LYS A 68 6.48 27.04 -28.51
C LYS A 68 7.05 25.81 -29.20
N VAL A 69 7.36 24.75 -28.47
CA VAL A 69 7.83 23.48 -29.04
C VAL A 69 6.76 22.86 -29.95
N LEU A 70 5.52 22.81 -29.47
CA LEU A 70 4.40 22.17 -30.16
C LEU A 70 3.96 22.92 -31.43
N SER A 71 4.27 24.22 -31.52
CA SER A 71 4.07 25.01 -32.75
C SER A 71 5.07 24.70 -33.87
N GLN A 72 6.13 23.93 -33.56
CA GLN A 72 7.20 23.57 -34.50
C GLN A 72 7.08 22.10 -34.92
N LYS A 73 7.97 21.65 -35.82
CA LYS A 73 8.06 20.23 -36.17
C LYS A 73 8.60 19.45 -34.97
N VAL A 74 7.78 18.54 -34.46
CA VAL A 74 8.13 17.65 -33.33
C VAL A 74 8.62 16.31 -33.89
N ASP A 75 9.86 15.95 -33.56
CA ASP A 75 10.42 14.62 -33.84
C ASP A 75 10.58 13.80 -32.54
N LEU A 76 11.03 12.55 -32.64
CA LEU A 76 11.15 11.66 -31.49
C LEU A 76 12.01 12.22 -30.35
N ASN A 77 13.13 12.87 -30.69
CA ASN A 77 14.02 13.44 -29.68
C ASN A 77 13.34 14.57 -28.92
N VAL A 78 12.46 15.31 -29.58
CA VAL A 78 11.64 16.37 -28.98
C VAL A 78 10.53 15.78 -28.10
N ILE A 79 9.93 14.64 -28.51
CA ILE A 79 8.87 13.98 -27.72
C ILE A 79 9.42 13.48 -26.37
N MET A 80 10.64 12.93 -26.34
CA MET A 80 11.20 12.32 -25.12
C MET A 80 11.23 13.26 -23.90
N PRO A 81 11.75 14.51 -23.97
CA PRO A 81 11.65 15.46 -22.86
C PRO A 81 10.21 15.83 -22.51
N LEU A 82 9.30 15.83 -23.48
CA LEU A 82 7.89 16.15 -23.29
C LEU A 82 7.09 15.03 -22.62
N ASP A 83 7.56 13.77 -22.66
CA ASP A 83 6.93 12.63 -21.97
C ASP A 83 6.80 12.88 -20.45
N VAL A 84 7.75 13.64 -19.88
CA VAL A 84 7.70 14.06 -18.47
C VAL A 84 6.78 15.26 -18.26
N VAL A 85 6.79 16.23 -19.18
CA VAL A 85 6.19 17.55 -18.96
C VAL A 85 4.69 17.55 -19.30
N LEU A 86 4.29 17.02 -20.46
CA LEU A 86 2.92 17.12 -20.95
C LEU A 86 1.88 16.47 -20.01
N PRO A 87 2.08 15.24 -19.49
CA PRO A 87 1.13 14.63 -18.57
C PRO A 87 0.93 15.45 -17.29
N GLN A 88 2.01 16.04 -16.76
CA GLN A 88 2.00 16.85 -15.55
C GLN A 88 1.33 18.21 -15.73
N LEU A 89 1.24 18.69 -16.98
CA LEU A 89 0.44 19.86 -17.37
C LEU A 89 -1.02 19.49 -17.70
N GLY A 90 -1.45 18.24 -17.47
CA GLY A 90 -2.79 17.77 -17.81
C GLY A 90 -3.00 17.50 -19.31
N ARG A 91 -1.92 17.40 -20.09
CA ARG A 91 -1.92 17.28 -21.55
C ARG A 91 -1.45 15.90 -22.04
N ALA A 92 -1.70 14.87 -21.24
CA ALA A 92 -1.37 13.49 -21.60
C ALA A 92 -1.94 13.08 -22.97
N GLN A 93 -3.17 13.52 -23.29
CA GLN A 93 -3.83 13.25 -24.57
C GLN A 93 -3.01 13.75 -25.76
N GLN A 94 -2.49 14.96 -25.67
CA GLN A 94 -1.67 15.56 -26.72
C GLN A 94 -0.35 14.78 -26.92
N LEU A 95 0.29 14.34 -25.83
CA LEU A 95 1.48 13.50 -25.88
C LEU A 95 1.21 12.18 -26.62
N ALA A 96 0.10 11.52 -26.31
CA ALA A 96 -0.29 10.28 -26.97
C ALA A 96 -0.55 10.48 -28.47
N ASP A 97 -1.17 11.59 -28.86
CA ASP A 97 -1.41 11.92 -30.27
C ASP A 97 -0.09 12.14 -31.03
N LEU A 98 0.92 12.77 -30.40
CA LEU A 98 2.26 12.93 -30.98
C LEU A 98 2.95 11.58 -31.20
N TYR A 99 2.93 10.70 -30.20
CA TYR A 99 3.50 9.35 -30.33
C TYR A 99 2.80 8.52 -31.40
N LEU A 100 1.47 8.55 -31.45
CA LEU A 100 0.69 7.84 -32.47
C LEU A 100 0.99 8.36 -33.88
N ALA A 101 1.07 9.68 -34.08
CA ALA A 101 1.42 10.27 -35.37
C ALA A 101 2.84 9.87 -35.80
N ALA A 102 3.80 9.88 -34.87
CA ALA A 102 5.17 9.46 -35.14
C ALA A 102 5.22 7.96 -35.51
N SER A 103 4.55 7.08 -34.75
CA SER A 103 4.50 5.64 -35.03
C SER A 103 3.82 5.33 -36.36
N GLN A 104 2.80 6.09 -36.75
CA GLN A 104 2.15 5.94 -38.07
C GLN A 104 3.07 6.38 -39.21
N ALA A 105 3.90 7.41 -39.02
CA ALA A 105 4.87 7.87 -40.01
C ALA A 105 6.03 6.89 -40.19
N HIS A 106 6.33 6.08 -39.17
CA HIS A 106 7.41 5.07 -39.18
C HIS A 106 6.90 3.70 -38.70
N PRO A 107 6.07 2.99 -39.49
CA PRO A 107 5.43 1.75 -39.06
C PRO A 107 6.39 0.59 -38.73
N ASP A 108 7.60 0.61 -39.29
CA ASP A 108 8.61 -0.44 -39.10
C ASP A 108 9.52 -0.17 -37.87
N ASP A 109 9.31 0.94 -37.15
CA ASP A 109 10.09 1.31 -35.96
C ASP A 109 9.46 0.71 -34.69
N GLU A 110 9.99 -0.44 -34.27
CA GLU A 110 9.51 -1.17 -33.09
C GLU A 110 9.77 -0.41 -31.77
N GLU A 111 10.85 0.36 -31.69
CA GLU A 111 11.19 1.18 -30.51
C GLU A 111 10.12 2.26 -30.31
N LEU A 112 9.67 2.86 -31.42
CA LEU A 112 8.61 3.84 -31.43
C LEU A 112 7.23 3.24 -31.17
N ALA A 113 6.94 2.06 -31.70
CA ALA A 113 5.70 1.33 -31.40
C ALA A 113 5.61 0.97 -29.90
N GLU A 114 6.73 0.53 -29.30
CA GLU A 114 6.82 0.26 -27.87
C GLU A 114 6.66 1.54 -27.05
N GLY A 115 7.37 2.63 -27.38
CA GLY A 115 7.26 3.92 -26.70
C GLY A 115 5.83 4.49 -26.76
N THR A 116 5.15 4.34 -27.90
CA THR A 116 3.74 4.72 -28.06
C THR A 116 2.83 3.91 -27.15
N LEU A 117 3.01 2.59 -27.11
CA LEU A 117 2.23 1.71 -26.24
C LEU A 117 2.43 2.07 -24.76
N LEU A 118 3.68 2.32 -24.34
CA LEU A 118 4.00 2.73 -22.97
C LEU A 118 3.35 4.06 -22.61
N CYS A 119 3.43 5.07 -23.50
CA CYS A 119 2.75 6.34 -23.29
C CYS A 119 1.25 6.15 -23.06
N LEU A 120 0.58 5.32 -23.89
CA LEU A 120 -0.85 5.06 -23.75
C LEU A 120 -1.19 4.38 -22.42
N VAL A 121 -0.42 3.37 -22.01
CA VAL A 121 -0.67 2.62 -20.78
C VAL A 121 -0.39 3.47 -19.53
N LYS A 122 0.74 4.20 -19.48
CA LYS A 122 1.12 5.12 -18.39
C LYS A 122 0.08 6.20 -18.12
N ASN A 123 -0.62 6.63 -19.19
CA ASN A 123 -1.62 7.69 -19.13
C ASN A 123 -3.06 7.16 -19.19
N HIS A 124 -3.28 5.88 -18.85
CA HIS A 124 -4.59 5.24 -18.75
C HIS A 124 -5.45 5.25 -20.04
N MET A 125 -4.83 5.40 -21.22
CA MET A 125 -5.51 5.40 -22.52
C MET A 125 -5.69 3.98 -23.07
N TYR A 126 -6.29 3.12 -22.24
CA TYR A 126 -6.32 1.68 -22.49
C TYR A 126 -7.04 1.28 -23.78
N GLN A 127 -8.11 1.99 -24.19
CA GLN A 127 -8.80 1.70 -25.45
C GLN A 127 -7.87 1.81 -26.67
N ARG A 128 -7.03 2.84 -26.71
CA ARG A 128 -6.06 3.05 -27.79
C ARG A 128 -4.92 2.05 -27.70
N ALA A 129 -4.47 1.72 -26.49
CA ALA A 129 -3.45 0.67 -26.28
C ALA A 129 -3.95 -0.71 -26.78
N LEU A 130 -5.22 -1.06 -26.53
CA LEU A 130 -5.84 -2.28 -27.05
C LEU A 130 -5.86 -2.31 -28.58
N GLN A 131 -6.22 -1.19 -29.23
CA GLN A 131 -6.22 -1.11 -30.70
C GLN A 131 -4.82 -1.31 -31.29
N LEU A 132 -3.80 -0.68 -30.68
CA LEU A 132 -2.41 -0.82 -31.11
C LEU A 132 -1.90 -2.25 -30.92
N LEU A 133 -2.11 -2.84 -29.75
CA LEU A 133 -1.73 -4.22 -29.44
C LEU A 133 -2.43 -5.23 -30.37
N LEU A 134 -3.73 -5.06 -30.63
CA LEU A 134 -4.46 -5.94 -31.54
C LEU A 134 -3.89 -5.86 -32.97
N LYS A 135 -3.54 -4.67 -33.45
CA LYS A 135 -2.91 -4.49 -34.76
C LYS A 135 -1.55 -5.20 -34.81
N ARG A 136 -0.68 -4.96 -33.82
CA ARG A 136 0.65 -5.60 -33.74
C ARG A 136 0.53 -7.12 -33.67
N PHE A 137 -0.33 -7.62 -32.78
CA PHE A 137 -0.57 -9.04 -32.61
C PHE A 137 -1.08 -9.72 -33.89
N ARG A 138 -1.98 -9.07 -34.65
CA ARG A 138 -2.46 -9.62 -35.93
C ARG A 138 -1.38 -9.76 -36.98
N VAL A 139 -0.37 -8.89 -36.97
CA VAL A 139 0.76 -8.89 -37.91
C VAL A 139 1.82 -9.89 -37.50
N HIS A 140 2.27 -9.84 -36.23
CA HIS A 140 3.46 -10.59 -35.79
C HIS A 140 3.13 -11.90 -35.06
N LYS A 141 1.89 -12.06 -34.57
CA LYS A 141 1.46 -13.22 -33.76
C LYS A 141 2.34 -13.47 -32.53
N ASP A 142 2.92 -12.41 -31.97
CA ASP A 142 3.77 -12.48 -30.79
C ASP A 142 2.96 -12.77 -29.52
N LYS A 143 3.34 -13.83 -28.79
CA LYS A 143 2.71 -14.21 -27.51
C LYS A 143 2.82 -13.08 -26.48
N LYS A 144 3.89 -12.27 -26.51
CA LYS A 144 4.07 -11.15 -25.57
C LYS A 144 3.01 -10.07 -25.75
N ASP A 145 2.74 -9.67 -26.98
CA ASP A 145 1.68 -8.71 -27.28
C ASP A 145 0.29 -9.24 -26.95
N PHE A 146 0.06 -10.54 -27.11
CA PHE A 146 -1.18 -11.19 -26.67
C PHE A 146 -1.40 -11.04 -25.16
N TRP A 147 -0.44 -11.43 -24.32
CA TRP A 147 -0.60 -11.32 -22.87
C TRP A 147 -0.69 -9.87 -22.38
N ARG A 148 0.06 -8.96 -23.01
CA ARG A 148 -0.10 -7.51 -22.79
C ARG A 148 -1.50 -7.02 -23.15
N TYR A 149 -2.11 -7.54 -24.22
CA TYR A 149 -3.49 -7.24 -24.57
C TYR A 149 -4.46 -7.69 -23.47
N ILE A 150 -4.29 -8.91 -22.94
CA ILE A 150 -5.10 -9.42 -21.81
C ILE A 150 -4.96 -8.51 -20.58
N GLN A 151 -3.73 -8.13 -20.20
CA GLN A 151 -3.48 -7.20 -19.10
C GLN A 151 -4.19 -5.85 -19.31
N VAL A 152 -4.03 -5.24 -20.49
CA VAL A 152 -4.67 -3.95 -20.79
C VAL A 152 -6.18 -4.08 -20.83
N ALA A 153 -6.74 -5.21 -21.26
CA ALA A 153 -8.18 -5.45 -21.25
C ALA A 153 -8.75 -5.50 -19.83
N ILE A 154 -8.04 -6.15 -18.89
CA ILE A 154 -8.38 -6.14 -17.47
C ILE A 154 -8.38 -4.70 -16.95
N LEU A 155 -7.26 -3.97 -17.13
CA LEU A 155 -7.13 -2.57 -16.69
C LEU A 155 -8.23 -1.68 -17.29
N HIS A 156 -8.54 -1.84 -18.57
CA HIS A 156 -9.60 -1.09 -19.23
C HIS A 156 -10.97 -1.39 -18.62
N SER A 157 -11.26 -2.67 -18.38
CA SER A 157 -12.55 -3.10 -17.83
C SER A 157 -12.81 -2.52 -16.44
N GLN A 158 -11.77 -2.40 -15.61
CA GLN A 158 -11.85 -1.83 -14.26
C GLN A 158 -12.17 -0.32 -14.27
N ARG A 159 -11.90 0.39 -15.38
CA ARG A 159 -12.21 1.82 -15.55
C ARG A 159 -13.59 2.07 -16.16
N LEU A 160 -14.32 1.03 -16.53
CA LEU A 160 -15.61 1.15 -17.20
C LEU A 160 -16.74 0.64 -16.32
N GLN A 161 -17.89 1.31 -16.39
CA GLN A 161 -19.12 0.75 -15.84
C GLN A 161 -19.72 -0.30 -16.79
N PRO A 162 -20.52 -1.27 -16.30
CA PRO A 162 -21.32 -2.13 -17.16
C PRO A 162 -22.26 -1.31 -18.06
N PRO A 163 -22.46 -1.68 -19.35
CA PRO A 163 -22.00 -2.90 -20.02
C PRO A 163 -20.60 -2.81 -20.63
N GLY A 164 -19.95 -1.64 -20.62
CA GLY A 164 -18.65 -1.42 -21.27
C GLY A 164 -17.53 -2.32 -20.75
N SER A 165 -17.46 -2.50 -19.42
CA SER A 165 -16.50 -3.41 -18.79
C SER A 165 -16.64 -4.86 -19.28
N LYS A 166 -17.87 -5.36 -19.34
CA LYS A 166 -18.18 -6.72 -19.84
C LYS A 166 -17.81 -6.87 -21.32
N LEU A 167 -18.08 -5.85 -22.14
CA LEU A 167 -17.76 -5.90 -23.56
C LEU A 167 -16.24 -5.96 -23.81
N ALA A 168 -15.45 -5.17 -23.08
CA ALA A 168 -13.99 -5.20 -23.19
C ALA A 168 -13.42 -6.60 -22.89
N LEU A 169 -13.89 -7.21 -21.80
CA LEU A 169 -13.51 -8.56 -21.39
C LEU A 169 -14.00 -9.64 -22.37
N GLU A 170 -15.17 -9.46 -22.96
CA GLU A 170 -15.71 -10.38 -23.96
C GLU A 170 -14.87 -10.38 -25.25
N VAL A 171 -14.42 -9.21 -25.71
CA VAL A 171 -13.52 -9.11 -26.87
C VAL A 171 -12.19 -9.81 -26.58
N ALA A 172 -11.62 -9.62 -25.37
CA ALA A 172 -10.41 -10.31 -24.95
C ALA A 172 -10.60 -11.83 -24.88
N TYR A 173 -11.75 -12.30 -24.38
CA TYR A 173 -12.06 -13.73 -24.31
C TYR A 173 -12.19 -14.37 -25.70
N ARG A 174 -12.78 -13.68 -26.68
CA ARG A 174 -12.81 -14.17 -28.07
C ARG A 174 -11.42 -14.31 -28.67
N LEU A 175 -10.58 -13.29 -28.49
CA LEU A 175 -9.18 -13.33 -28.97
C LEU A 175 -8.41 -14.48 -28.29
N PHE A 176 -8.66 -14.69 -27.00
CA PHE A 176 -8.09 -15.78 -26.23
C PHE A 176 -8.46 -17.15 -26.81
N LYS A 177 -9.71 -17.38 -27.21
CA LYS A 177 -10.15 -18.65 -27.84
C LYS A 177 -9.47 -18.96 -29.17
N GLU A 178 -8.93 -17.95 -29.84
CA GLU A 178 -8.18 -18.14 -31.09
C GLU A 178 -6.73 -18.61 -30.84
N GLN A 179 -6.29 -18.68 -29.58
CA GLN A 179 -4.92 -19.04 -29.21
C GLN A 179 -4.82 -20.49 -28.75
N GLU A 180 -3.76 -21.15 -29.19
CA GLU A 180 -3.34 -22.44 -28.65
C GLU A 180 -2.36 -22.20 -27.50
N LEU A 181 -2.70 -22.73 -26.31
CA LEU A 181 -1.87 -22.62 -25.11
C LEU A 181 -1.20 -23.96 -24.84
N ASP A 182 0.13 -23.93 -24.85
CA ASP A 182 1.02 -25.06 -24.56
C ASP A 182 1.78 -24.84 -23.23
N ASP A 183 2.52 -25.85 -22.77
CA ASP A 183 3.34 -25.76 -21.55
C ASP A 183 4.33 -24.57 -21.58
N THR A 184 4.80 -24.15 -22.76
CA THR A 184 5.75 -23.02 -22.91
C THR A 184 5.08 -21.65 -22.80
N SER A 185 3.75 -21.61 -22.78
CA SER A 185 2.96 -20.38 -22.77
C SER A 185 2.88 -19.75 -21.38
N PHE A 186 3.24 -20.49 -20.33
CA PHE A 186 3.07 -20.07 -18.94
C PHE A 186 4.41 -19.83 -18.23
N SER A 187 4.63 -18.58 -17.86
CA SER A 187 5.47 -18.22 -16.72
C SER A 187 4.59 -18.01 -15.48
N GLU A 188 5.20 -17.82 -14.31
CA GLU A 188 4.47 -17.47 -13.08
C GLU A 188 3.59 -16.22 -13.27
N ASP A 189 4.16 -15.14 -13.82
CA ASP A 189 3.44 -13.88 -14.07
C ASP A 189 2.28 -14.08 -15.07
N VAL A 190 2.47 -14.91 -16.10
CA VAL A 190 1.43 -15.20 -17.09
C VAL A 190 0.31 -16.04 -16.50
N LEU A 191 0.63 -17.08 -15.72
CA LEU A 191 -0.38 -17.91 -15.06
C LEU A 191 -1.18 -17.09 -14.02
N SER A 192 -0.51 -16.20 -13.29
CA SER A 192 -1.18 -15.26 -12.39
C SER A 192 -2.14 -14.31 -13.14
N LEU A 193 -1.71 -13.75 -14.27
CA LEU A 193 -2.57 -12.92 -15.13
C LEU A 193 -3.75 -13.72 -15.70
N TYR A 194 -3.50 -14.95 -16.13
CA TYR A 194 -4.51 -15.88 -16.65
C TYR A 194 -5.61 -16.13 -15.62
N LEU A 195 -5.24 -16.50 -14.39
CA LEU A 195 -6.20 -16.75 -13.32
C LEU A 195 -6.98 -15.47 -12.98
N SER A 196 -6.31 -14.32 -12.92
CA SER A 196 -6.95 -13.02 -12.68
C SER A 196 -7.96 -12.68 -13.76
N PHE A 197 -7.63 -12.92 -15.04
CA PHE A 197 -8.55 -12.71 -16.15
C PHE A 197 -9.82 -13.55 -15.99
N PHE A 198 -9.69 -14.84 -15.69
CA PHE A 198 -10.84 -15.74 -15.57
C PHE A 198 -11.65 -15.55 -14.30
N LEU A 199 -11.04 -15.11 -13.20
CA LEU A 199 -11.76 -14.71 -11.98
C LEU A 199 -12.78 -13.61 -12.28
N ILE A 200 -12.42 -12.62 -13.11
CA ILE A 200 -13.31 -11.51 -13.48
C ILE A 200 -14.42 -11.96 -14.46
N GLN A 201 -14.18 -13.01 -15.23
CA GLN A 201 -15.11 -13.53 -16.24
C GLN A 201 -16.29 -14.33 -15.67
N GLY A 202 -16.21 -14.74 -14.40
CA GLY A 202 -17.27 -15.46 -13.69
C GLY A 202 -17.10 -16.99 -13.67
N LYS A 203 -17.98 -17.65 -12.90
CA LYS A 203 -17.82 -19.06 -12.49
C LYS A 203 -17.68 -20.03 -13.65
N ASP A 204 -18.56 -19.95 -14.65
CA ASP A 204 -18.60 -20.92 -15.75
C ASP A 204 -17.29 -20.95 -16.55
N ARG A 205 -16.74 -19.77 -16.87
CA ARG A 205 -15.48 -19.63 -17.60
C ARG A 205 -14.27 -19.97 -16.74
N LEU A 206 -14.34 -19.65 -15.45
CA LEU A 206 -13.28 -19.98 -14.50
C LEU A 206 -13.13 -21.49 -14.33
N GLN A 207 -14.24 -22.24 -14.28
CA GLN A 207 -14.20 -23.69 -14.16
C GLN A 207 -13.48 -24.35 -15.34
N GLU A 208 -13.77 -23.92 -16.56
CA GLU A 208 -13.06 -24.37 -17.78
C GLU A 208 -11.57 -24.00 -17.71
N ALA A 209 -11.26 -22.78 -17.27
CA ALA A 209 -9.89 -22.27 -17.22
C ALA A 209 -8.98 -23.05 -16.25
N LEU A 210 -9.51 -23.58 -15.14
CA LEU A 210 -8.71 -24.34 -14.18
C LEU A 210 -8.20 -25.68 -14.74
N GLN A 211 -8.70 -26.17 -15.88
CA GLN A 211 -8.17 -27.36 -16.56
C GLN A 211 -6.71 -27.20 -16.97
N VAL A 212 -6.20 -25.96 -17.10
CA VAL A 212 -4.78 -25.70 -17.37
C VAL A 212 -3.86 -26.30 -16.31
N LEU A 213 -4.36 -26.50 -15.08
CA LEU A 213 -3.61 -27.11 -13.97
C LEU A 213 -3.41 -28.61 -14.12
N GLU A 214 -4.06 -29.26 -15.09
CA GLU A 214 -3.77 -30.65 -15.46
C GLU A 214 -2.42 -30.77 -16.16
N GLN A 215 -1.92 -29.68 -16.75
CA GLN A 215 -0.58 -29.63 -17.35
C GLN A 215 0.50 -29.70 -16.26
N PRO A 216 1.52 -30.58 -16.38
CA PRO A 216 2.55 -30.75 -15.36
C PRO A 216 3.30 -29.46 -15.02
N HIS A 217 3.57 -28.61 -16.02
CA HIS A 217 4.26 -27.34 -15.84
C HIS A 217 3.43 -26.34 -15.01
N CYS A 218 2.17 -26.13 -15.38
CA CYS A 218 1.25 -25.25 -14.65
C CYS A 218 1.00 -25.74 -13.22
N LYS A 219 0.88 -27.05 -13.02
CA LYS A 219 0.81 -27.66 -11.69
C LYS A 219 2.07 -27.40 -10.86
N SER A 220 3.25 -27.49 -11.49
CA SER A 220 4.52 -27.17 -10.83
C SER A 220 4.57 -25.69 -10.41
N LEU A 221 4.18 -24.76 -11.29
CA LEU A 221 4.09 -23.33 -10.95
C LEU A 221 3.15 -23.09 -9.77
N ALA A 222 1.96 -23.70 -9.79
CA ALA A 222 0.99 -23.63 -8.69
C ALA A 222 1.54 -24.18 -7.37
N ASN A 223 2.33 -25.25 -7.40
CA ASN A 223 2.92 -25.82 -6.20
C ASN A 223 4.05 -24.97 -5.62
N ASN A 224 4.78 -24.22 -6.46
CA ASN A 224 5.99 -23.51 -6.07
C ASN A 224 5.81 -22.00 -5.85
N SER A 225 4.76 -21.38 -6.42
CA SER A 225 4.48 -19.95 -6.26
C SER A 225 3.39 -19.68 -5.21
N LEU A 226 3.73 -18.95 -4.15
CA LEU A 226 2.78 -18.55 -3.12
C LEU A 226 1.65 -17.66 -3.68
N THR A 227 1.97 -16.77 -4.63
CA THR A 227 0.99 -15.90 -5.30
C THR A 227 -0.07 -16.72 -6.03
N ILE A 228 0.36 -17.71 -6.82
CA ILE A 228 -0.57 -18.57 -7.55
C ILE A 228 -1.41 -19.40 -6.58
N GLN A 229 -0.83 -19.89 -5.49
CA GLN A 229 -1.58 -20.64 -4.47
C GLN A 229 -2.70 -19.81 -3.84
N PHE A 230 -2.44 -18.55 -3.50
CA PHE A 230 -3.49 -17.67 -3.00
C PHE A 230 -4.58 -17.45 -4.06
N GLN A 231 -4.20 -17.17 -5.30
CA GLN A 231 -5.18 -16.99 -6.38
C GLN A 231 -6.01 -18.25 -6.63
N LEU A 232 -5.41 -19.44 -6.59
CA LEU A 232 -6.15 -20.70 -6.76
C LEU A 232 -7.16 -20.95 -5.65
N ARG A 233 -6.81 -20.63 -4.39
CA ARG A 233 -7.77 -20.71 -3.28
C ARG A 233 -8.93 -19.74 -3.47
N GLU A 234 -8.66 -18.52 -3.95
CA GLU A 234 -9.73 -17.59 -4.33
C GLU A 234 -10.58 -18.12 -5.50
N CYS A 235 -9.97 -18.76 -6.51
CA CYS A 235 -10.72 -19.41 -7.59
C CYS A 235 -11.68 -20.48 -7.05
N TRP A 236 -11.21 -21.36 -6.15
CA TRP A 236 -12.05 -22.40 -5.56
C TRP A 236 -13.17 -21.83 -4.69
N LYS A 237 -12.92 -20.75 -3.92
CA LYS A 237 -13.96 -20.03 -3.18
C LYS A 237 -15.06 -19.50 -4.10
N VAL A 238 -14.68 -18.85 -5.20
CA VAL A 238 -15.63 -18.32 -6.19
C VAL A 238 -16.46 -19.45 -6.81
N LEU A 239 -15.84 -20.58 -7.12
CA LEU A 239 -16.51 -21.77 -7.64
C LEU A 239 -17.35 -22.52 -6.59
N GLY A 240 -17.14 -22.26 -5.29
CA GLY A 240 -17.72 -23.05 -4.20
C GLY A 240 -17.10 -24.45 -4.09
N ASP A 241 -15.91 -24.67 -4.66
CA ASP A 241 -15.18 -25.94 -4.60
C ASP A 241 -14.37 -26.06 -3.31
N ASN A 242 -15.10 -26.16 -2.19
CA ASN A 242 -14.48 -26.29 -0.88
C ASN A 242 -13.68 -27.60 -0.73
N LYS A 243 -13.95 -28.61 -1.57
CA LYS A 243 -13.23 -29.89 -1.56
C LYS A 243 -11.79 -29.72 -2.05
N SER A 244 -11.59 -29.07 -3.20
CA SER A 244 -10.25 -28.80 -3.72
C SER A 244 -9.46 -27.87 -2.80
N LEU A 245 -10.12 -26.84 -2.26
CA LEU A 245 -9.51 -25.91 -1.29
C LEU A 245 -9.01 -26.63 -0.03
N LEU A 246 -9.87 -27.44 0.62
CA LEU A 246 -9.47 -28.19 1.80
C LEU A 246 -8.38 -29.20 1.49
N ASN A 247 -8.45 -29.89 0.35
CA ASN A 247 -7.41 -30.86 -0.04
C ASN A 247 -6.04 -30.20 -0.24
N ASP A 248 -5.97 -29.02 -0.86
CA ASP A 248 -4.73 -28.24 -0.97
C ASP A 248 -4.20 -27.88 0.42
N CYS A 249 -5.04 -27.31 1.29
CA CYS A 249 -4.61 -26.90 2.63
C CYS A 249 -4.15 -28.09 3.48
N ARG A 250 -4.91 -29.19 3.49
CA ARG A 250 -4.58 -30.43 4.20
C ARG A 250 -3.24 -30.98 3.73
N SER A 251 -3.05 -31.07 2.41
CA SER A 251 -1.81 -31.61 1.83
C SER A 251 -0.60 -30.80 2.25
N ARG A 252 -0.71 -29.47 2.24
CA ARG A 252 0.36 -28.55 2.64
C ARG A 252 0.68 -28.65 4.13
N ILE A 253 -0.33 -28.61 4.98
CA ILE A 253 -0.15 -28.74 6.44
C ILE A 253 0.52 -30.09 6.77
N ALA A 254 0.08 -31.18 6.13
CA ALA A 254 0.69 -32.49 6.29
C ALA A 254 2.16 -32.55 5.81
N GLN A 255 2.54 -31.72 4.84
CA GLN A 255 3.92 -31.61 4.32
C GLN A 255 4.81 -30.65 5.12
N GLY A 256 4.30 -30.04 6.19
CA GLY A 256 5.08 -29.13 7.03
C GLY A 256 4.85 -27.64 6.77
N ASP A 257 3.88 -27.26 5.94
CA ASP A 257 3.55 -25.84 5.71
C ASP A 257 2.87 -25.26 6.97
N ARG A 258 3.52 -24.26 7.59
CA ARG A 258 3.04 -23.54 8.78
C ARG A 258 2.59 -22.12 8.48
N ASN A 259 2.39 -21.79 7.20
CA ASN A 259 1.88 -20.48 6.83
C ASN A 259 0.47 -20.26 7.41
N TRP A 260 0.32 -19.21 8.22
CA TRP A 260 -0.95 -18.85 8.86
C TRP A 260 -2.10 -18.74 7.86
N ALA A 261 -1.84 -18.24 6.65
CA ALA A 261 -2.87 -18.11 5.62
C ALA A 261 -3.39 -19.47 5.12
N VAL A 262 -2.59 -20.55 5.17
CA VAL A 262 -3.04 -21.91 4.83
C VAL A 262 -3.82 -22.53 5.99
N ILE A 263 -3.29 -22.41 7.21
CA ILE A 263 -3.91 -22.96 8.42
C ILE A 263 -5.27 -22.31 8.68
N SER A 264 -5.32 -20.98 8.71
CA SER A 264 -6.55 -20.23 8.97
C SER A 264 -7.59 -20.45 7.86
N GLU A 265 -7.18 -20.55 6.59
CA GLU A 265 -8.10 -20.84 5.48
C GLU A 265 -8.70 -22.25 5.59
N CYS A 266 -7.88 -23.24 5.96
CA CYS A 266 -8.32 -24.60 6.23
C CYS A 266 -9.41 -24.61 7.32
N ILE A 267 -9.11 -24.02 8.49
CA ILE A 267 -9.99 -24.03 9.65
C ILE A 267 -11.28 -23.25 9.39
N ASN A 268 -11.20 -22.09 8.73
CA ASN A 268 -12.40 -21.32 8.38
C ASN A 268 -13.30 -22.08 7.40
N THR A 269 -12.72 -22.80 6.44
CA THR A 269 -13.47 -23.64 5.51
C THR A 269 -14.07 -24.86 6.20
N MET A 270 -13.34 -25.53 7.09
CA MET A 270 -13.86 -26.61 7.94
C MET A 270 -15.08 -26.13 8.74
N GLY A 271 -14.96 -24.98 9.40
CA GLY A 271 -16.04 -24.37 10.17
C GLY A 271 -17.24 -23.96 9.31
N LEU A 272 -17.01 -23.50 8.08
CA LEU A 272 -18.09 -23.16 7.15
C LEU A 272 -18.90 -24.38 6.70
N LEU A 273 -18.25 -25.53 6.53
CA LEU A 273 -18.89 -26.78 6.09
C LEU A 273 -19.50 -27.60 7.24
N ALA A 274 -19.08 -27.32 8.49
CA ALA A 274 -19.54 -28.03 9.66
C ALA A 274 -21.04 -27.79 9.94
N SER A 275 -21.75 -28.85 10.33
CA SER A 275 -23.16 -28.78 10.72
C SER A 275 -23.35 -28.72 12.24
N LYS A 276 -22.57 -29.51 12.99
CA LYS A 276 -22.59 -29.56 14.46
C LYS A 276 -21.19 -29.47 15.04
N SER A 277 -20.26 -30.21 14.44
CA SER A 277 -18.84 -30.22 14.76
C SER A 277 -18.04 -30.18 13.46
N MET A 278 -16.80 -29.70 13.53
CA MET A 278 -15.84 -29.89 12.43
C MET A 278 -15.51 -31.38 12.27
N ASP A 279 -15.01 -31.73 11.08
CA ASP A 279 -14.52 -33.08 10.81
C ASP A 279 -13.34 -33.42 11.72
N GLN A 280 -13.38 -34.60 12.36
CA GLN A 280 -12.41 -34.97 13.39
C GLN A 280 -11.03 -35.28 12.78
N ASP A 281 -10.96 -35.82 11.57
CA ASP A 281 -9.67 -36.11 10.93
C ASP A 281 -8.93 -34.80 10.58
N ASP A 282 -9.69 -33.77 10.19
CA ASP A 282 -9.15 -32.43 9.95
C ASP A 282 -8.71 -31.73 11.23
N VAL A 283 -9.50 -31.82 12.30
CA VAL A 283 -9.13 -31.30 13.63
C VAL A 283 -7.84 -31.98 14.10
N ASP A 284 -7.76 -33.29 13.99
CA ASP A 284 -6.58 -34.08 14.33
C ASP A 284 -5.35 -33.68 13.50
N LEU A 285 -5.52 -33.34 12.22
CA LEU A 285 -4.42 -32.87 11.38
C LEU A 285 -3.78 -31.58 11.92
N ILE A 286 -4.62 -30.61 12.33
CA ILE A 286 -4.14 -29.35 12.91
C ILE A 286 -3.43 -29.60 14.26
N ILE A 287 -4.01 -30.44 15.11
CA ILE A 287 -3.42 -30.79 16.41
C ILE A 287 -2.07 -31.52 16.20
N LYS A 288 -2.03 -32.52 15.31
CA LYS A 288 -0.80 -33.26 14.98
C LYS A 288 0.29 -32.35 14.45
N ALA A 289 -0.05 -31.32 13.66
CA ALA A 289 0.92 -30.33 13.20
C ALA A 289 1.58 -29.60 14.38
N ALA A 290 0.78 -29.13 15.35
CA ALA A 290 1.32 -28.48 16.56
C ALA A 290 2.13 -29.44 17.44
N GLU A 291 1.71 -30.70 17.56
CA GLU A 291 2.46 -31.74 18.30
C GLU A 291 3.80 -32.08 17.64
N GLN A 292 3.84 -32.21 16.31
CA GLN A 292 5.07 -32.43 15.54
C GLN A 292 6.06 -31.29 15.73
N ASP A 293 5.55 -30.05 15.82
CA ASP A 293 6.32 -28.86 16.10
C ASP A 293 6.57 -28.64 17.61
N ARG A 294 6.22 -29.63 18.44
CA ARG A 294 6.39 -29.62 19.90
C ARG A 294 5.75 -28.41 20.60
N TRP A 295 4.73 -27.81 19.99
CA TRP A 295 4.08 -26.58 20.47
C TRP A 295 5.02 -25.38 20.55
N GLU A 296 6.11 -25.37 19.77
CA GLU A 296 7.10 -24.28 19.69
C GLU A 296 6.94 -23.42 18.43
N ASP A 297 6.28 -23.94 17.38
CA ASP A 297 5.93 -23.16 16.20
C ASP A 297 4.72 -22.25 16.45
N ARG A 298 4.86 -20.97 16.12
CA ARG A 298 3.82 -19.95 16.33
C ARG A 298 2.57 -20.23 15.49
N GLY A 299 2.72 -20.66 14.25
CA GLY A 299 1.61 -20.83 13.30
C GLY A 299 0.74 -22.03 13.62
N SER A 300 1.35 -23.21 13.84
CA SER A 300 0.60 -24.43 14.18
C SER A 300 -0.08 -24.34 15.54
N PHE A 301 0.57 -23.75 16.55
CA PHE A 301 -0.06 -23.56 17.86
C PHE A 301 -1.25 -22.61 17.76
N LEU A 302 -1.10 -21.45 17.10
CA LEU A 302 -2.22 -20.56 16.85
C LEU A 302 -3.35 -21.25 16.07
N GLY A 303 -3.02 -22.19 15.17
CA GLY A 303 -4.02 -23.03 14.48
C GLY A 303 -4.90 -23.82 15.44
N VAL A 304 -4.33 -24.41 16.50
CA VAL A 304 -5.12 -25.13 17.50
C VAL A 304 -6.05 -24.19 18.28
N LEU A 305 -5.59 -22.99 18.65
CA LEU A 305 -6.43 -21.98 19.30
C LEU A 305 -7.54 -21.47 18.35
N GLU A 306 -7.24 -21.39 17.06
CA GLU A 306 -8.18 -20.97 16.01
C GLU A 306 -9.33 -21.95 15.84
N LEU A 307 -9.11 -23.26 15.99
CA LEU A 307 -10.19 -24.25 16.02
C LEU A 307 -11.24 -23.90 17.07
N PHE A 308 -10.82 -23.51 18.27
CA PHE A 308 -11.73 -23.10 19.34
C PHE A 308 -12.46 -21.79 19.03
N ARG A 309 -11.74 -20.79 18.48
CA ARG A 309 -12.34 -19.50 18.12
C ARG A 309 -13.41 -19.69 17.04
N VAL A 310 -13.08 -20.40 15.95
CA VAL A 310 -14.02 -20.66 14.86
C VAL A 310 -15.19 -21.53 15.32
N SER A 311 -14.97 -22.54 16.17
CA SER A 311 -16.06 -23.29 16.79
C SER A 311 -17.00 -22.38 17.59
N HIS A 312 -16.45 -21.46 18.39
CA HIS A 312 -17.25 -20.52 19.17
C HIS A 312 -18.06 -19.58 18.28
N ASP A 313 -17.39 -18.88 17.36
CA ASP A 313 -17.99 -17.87 16.48
C ASP A 313 -19.10 -18.45 15.59
N ARG A 314 -19.02 -19.76 15.28
CA ARG A 314 -20.01 -20.47 14.45
C ARG A 314 -20.97 -21.35 15.26
N HIS A 315 -20.93 -21.31 16.59
CA HIS A 315 -21.77 -22.13 17.48
C HIS A 315 -21.64 -23.65 17.24
N LEU A 316 -20.43 -24.11 16.92
CA LEU A 316 -20.08 -25.52 16.76
C LEU A 316 -19.62 -26.13 18.09
N GLU A 317 -19.61 -27.46 18.15
CA GLU A 317 -18.96 -28.19 19.24
C GLU A 317 -17.46 -27.85 19.29
N LYS A 318 -16.94 -27.75 20.51
CA LYS A 318 -15.52 -27.48 20.75
C LYS A 318 -14.70 -28.72 20.40
N PRO A 319 -13.44 -28.55 19.95
CA PRO A 319 -12.51 -29.66 19.78
C PRO A 319 -12.46 -30.52 21.05
N SER A 320 -12.66 -31.83 20.88
CA SER A 320 -12.67 -32.77 22.01
C SER A 320 -11.24 -33.06 22.51
N GLY A 321 -11.10 -33.47 23.78
CA GLY A 321 -9.82 -33.87 24.36
C GLY A 321 -8.84 -32.74 24.70
N LEU A 322 -9.24 -31.48 24.50
CA LEU A 322 -8.41 -30.31 24.77
C LEU A 322 -9.13 -29.31 25.68
N ASN A 323 -8.40 -28.76 26.65
CA ASN A 323 -8.90 -27.68 27.51
C ASN A 323 -8.44 -26.32 26.96
N TYR A 324 -9.39 -25.48 26.60
CA TYR A 324 -9.12 -24.16 26.03
C TYR A 324 -8.30 -23.25 26.95
N ALA A 325 -8.63 -23.20 28.24
CA ALA A 325 -7.93 -22.34 29.19
C ALA A 325 -6.48 -22.80 29.39
N GLU A 326 -6.26 -24.12 29.47
CA GLU A 326 -4.92 -24.71 29.54
C GLU A 326 -4.10 -24.45 28.28
N LEU A 327 -4.72 -24.53 27.09
CA LEU A 327 -4.03 -24.23 25.83
C LEU A 327 -3.59 -22.78 25.73
N VAL A 328 -4.44 -21.82 26.12
CA VAL A 328 -4.07 -20.40 26.17
C VAL A 328 -2.93 -20.19 27.17
N ARG A 329 -2.99 -20.81 28.36
CA ARG A 329 -1.90 -20.74 29.33
C ARG A 329 -0.60 -21.32 28.77
N LYS A 330 -0.65 -22.49 28.13
CA LYS A 330 0.51 -23.14 27.50
C LYS A 330 1.10 -22.28 26.38
N TYR A 331 0.26 -21.59 25.59
CA TYR A 331 0.75 -20.66 24.57
C TYR A 331 1.53 -19.50 25.22
N LEU A 332 0.97 -18.94 26.30
CA LEU A 332 1.65 -17.90 27.06
C LEU A 332 2.95 -18.41 27.68
N GLU A 333 3.00 -19.62 28.23
CA GLU A 333 4.25 -20.22 28.75
C GLU A 333 5.37 -20.23 27.69
N THR A 334 5.03 -20.57 26.44
CA THR A 334 5.99 -20.60 25.34
C THR A 334 6.37 -19.20 24.85
N PHE A 335 5.40 -18.28 24.73
CA PHE A 335 5.58 -17.03 23.97
C PHE A 335 5.51 -15.74 24.79
N LEU A 336 5.23 -15.75 26.09
CA LEU A 336 5.04 -14.53 26.90
C LEU A 336 6.26 -13.60 26.92
N SER A 337 7.46 -14.12 26.64
CA SER A 337 8.70 -13.36 26.47
C SER A 337 8.89 -12.75 25.07
N LYS A 338 7.95 -12.96 24.15
CA LYS A 338 7.99 -12.43 22.77
C LYS A 338 7.11 -11.19 22.65
N PRO A 339 7.58 -10.11 21.99
CA PRO A 339 6.79 -8.88 21.84
C PRO A 339 5.45 -9.05 21.11
N SER A 340 5.32 -10.07 20.25
CA SER A 340 4.07 -10.36 19.52
C SER A 340 3.00 -11.06 20.35
N CYS A 341 3.36 -11.60 21.52
CA CYS A 341 2.52 -12.54 22.26
C CYS A 341 1.14 -12.00 22.56
N PHE A 342 1.03 -10.77 23.07
CA PHE A 342 -0.28 -10.17 23.34
C PHE A 342 -1.14 -10.05 22.07
N ASP A 343 -0.56 -9.57 20.97
CA ASP A 343 -1.29 -9.40 19.70
C ASP A 343 -1.75 -10.77 19.15
N ASP A 344 -0.96 -11.81 19.38
CA ASP A 344 -1.27 -13.20 19.02
C ASP A 344 -2.43 -13.76 19.84
N VAL A 345 -2.40 -13.59 21.17
CA VAL A 345 -3.42 -14.18 22.07
C VAL A 345 -4.70 -13.37 22.16
N ARG A 346 -4.65 -12.07 21.85
CA ARG A 346 -5.77 -11.13 22.04
C ARG A 346 -7.11 -11.63 21.45
N PRO A 347 -7.18 -12.19 20.22
CA PRO A 347 -8.43 -12.73 19.69
C PRO A 347 -9.02 -13.89 20.52
N PHE A 348 -8.16 -14.64 21.21
CA PHE A 348 -8.54 -15.80 22.03
C PHE A 348 -8.88 -15.40 23.47
N LEU A 349 -8.31 -14.32 23.99
CA LEU A 349 -8.65 -13.78 25.31
C LEU A 349 -10.11 -13.32 25.38
N ALA A 350 -10.70 -12.87 24.26
CA ALA A 350 -12.09 -12.41 24.20
C ALA A 350 -13.11 -13.47 24.67
N HIS A 351 -12.80 -14.76 24.46
CA HIS A 351 -13.65 -15.89 24.83
C HIS A 351 -13.06 -16.71 25.99
N PHE A 352 -12.04 -16.18 26.67
CA PHE A 352 -11.40 -16.86 27.78
C PHE A 352 -12.36 -16.94 28.99
N PRO A 353 -12.53 -18.11 29.63
CA PRO A 353 -13.51 -18.32 30.69
C PRO A 353 -13.30 -17.38 31.88
N ASP A 354 -14.37 -16.74 32.35
CA ASP A 354 -14.32 -15.81 33.49
C ASP A 354 -13.73 -16.45 34.76
N ALA A 355 -14.07 -17.72 35.01
CA ALA A 355 -13.62 -18.49 36.16
C ALA A 355 -12.09 -18.67 36.22
N ASP A 356 -11.41 -18.65 35.07
CA ASP A 356 -9.96 -18.87 34.99
C ASP A 356 -9.17 -17.55 34.98
N ARG A 357 -9.84 -16.40 34.76
CA ARG A 357 -9.18 -15.09 34.55
C ARG A 357 -8.31 -14.68 35.72
N GLU A 358 -8.81 -14.77 36.94
CA GLU A 358 -8.05 -14.38 38.14
C GLU A 358 -6.77 -15.21 38.28
N SER A 359 -6.87 -16.53 38.08
CA SER A 359 -5.71 -17.43 38.13
C SER A 359 -4.69 -17.14 37.02
N LEU A 360 -5.16 -16.82 35.81
CA LEU A 360 -4.31 -16.43 34.70
C LEU A 360 -3.60 -15.12 35.01
N MET A 361 -4.33 -14.13 35.52
CA MET A 361 -3.77 -12.83 35.86
C MET A 361 -2.71 -12.92 36.94
N ALA A 362 -2.96 -13.68 38.01
CA ALA A 362 -1.96 -13.92 39.04
C ALA A 362 -0.68 -14.56 38.46
N TRP A 363 -0.82 -15.52 37.55
CA TRP A 363 0.31 -16.21 36.93
C TRP A 363 1.11 -15.32 35.96
N VAL A 364 0.46 -14.56 35.07
CA VAL A 364 1.19 -13.69 34.13
C VAL A 364 1.96 -12.57 34.84
N HIS A 365 1.49 -12.14 36.02
CA HIS A 365 2.17 -11.13 36.85
C HIS A 365 3.32 -11.69 37.68
N ASP A 366 3.49 -13.01 37.75
CA ASP A 366 4.63 -13.67 38.42
C ASP A 366 5.90 -13.56 37.55
N VAL A 367 6.40 -12.33 37.46
CA VAL A 367 7.66 -11.97 36.79
C VAL A 367 8.70 -11.69 37.89
N PRO A 368 9.82 -12.43 37.94
CA PRO A 368 10.75 -12.37 39.08
C PRO A 368 11.35 -10.98 39.32
N ASP A 369 11.89 -10.36 38.27
CA ASP A 369 12.51 -9.04 38.26
C ASP A 369 12.46 -8.45 36.84
N LEU A 370 12.90 -7.20 36.66
CA LEU A 370 13.04 -6.56 35.34
C LEU A 370 14.51 -6.50 34.88
N SER A 371 15.32 -7.49 35.28
CA SER A 371 16.77 -7.49 35.02
C SER A 371 17.16 -7.92 33.61
N THR A 372 16.24 -8.52 32.85
CA THR A 372 16.48 -9.02 31.49
C THR A 372 15.42 -8.52 30.52
N GLU A 373 15.78 -8.39 29.24
CA GLU A 373 14.83 -8.03 28.17
C GLU A 373 13.62 -8.98 28.15
N SER A 374 13.85 -10.29 28.29
CA SER A 374 12.80 -11.31 28.36
C SER A 374 11.79 -11.03 29.47
N ASN A 375 12.26 -10.71 30.68
CA ASN A 375 11.37 -10.42 31.80
C ASN A 375 10.61 -9.09 31.61
N ILE A 376 11.26 -8.07 31.04
CA ILE A 376 10.60 -6.80 30.69
C ILE A 376 9.48 -7.05 29.68
N VAL A 377 9.73 -7.83 28.63
CA VAL A 377 8.71 -8.18 27.64
C VAL A 377 7.57 -9.01 28.26
N ARG A 378 7.89 -9.95 29.17
CA ARG A 378 6.86 -10.67 29.95
C ARG A 378 5.98 -9.71 30.74
N LYS A 379 6.58 -8.74 31.42
CA LYS A 379 5.86 -7.71 32.19
C LYS A 379 4.98 -6.84 31.29
N VAL A 380 5.48 -6.42 30.13
CA VAL A 380 4.71 -5.67 29.12
C VAL A 380 3.51 -6.49 28.65
N ASN A 381 3.71 -7.76 28.26
CA ASN A 381 2.60 -8.62 27.82
C ASN A 381 1.59 -8.85 28.95
N ALA A 382 2.04 -9.09 30.19
CA ALA A 382 1.16 -9.22 31.34
C ALA A 382 0.33 -7.95 31.58
N ALA A 383 0.93 -6.77 31.47
CA ALA A 383 0.22 -5.49 31.58
C ALA A 383 -0.82 -5.30 30.47
N LYS A 384 -0.50 -5.65 29.22
CA LYS A 384 -1.46 -5.61 28.10
C LYS A 384 -2.64 -6.57 28.30
N ILE A 385 -2.37 -7.80 28.77
CA ILE A 385 -3.40 -8.78 29.11
C ILE A 385 -4.29 -8.26 30.26
N THR A 386 -3.68 -7.65 31.27
CA THR A 386 -4.41 -7.03 32.39
C THR A 386 -5.38 -5.98 31.87
N ARG A 387 -4.88 -5.02 31.08
CA ARG A 387 -5.69 -3.95 30.51
C ARG A 387 -6.80 -4.48 29.61
N PHE A 388 -6.59 -5.61 28.92
CA PHE A 388 -7.61 -6.24 28.11
C PHE A 388 -8.80 -6.75 28.94
N PHE A 389 -8.55 -7.32 30.13
CA PHE A 389 -9.61 -7.80 31.02
C PHE A 389 -10.17 -6.75 31.96
N GLN A 390 -9.44 -5.66 32.22
CA GLN A 390 -9.89 -4.57 33.07
C GLN A 390 -11.08 -3.82 32.46
N THR A 391 -12.16 -3.74 33.23
CA THR A 391 -13.37 -2.96 32.91
C THR A 391 -13.59 -1.77 33.85
N ASP A 392 -12.80 -1.67 34.92
CA ASP A 392 -12.96 -0.69 35.99
C ASP A 392 -11.91 0.44 35.91
N LEU A 393 -12.38 1.68 35.88
CA LEU A 393 -11.57 2.90 35.84
C LEU A 393 -11.08 3.35 37.23
N ASP A 394 -11.66 2.83 38.32
CA ASP A 394 -11.36 3.29 39.68
C ASP A 394 -9.92 2.95 40.11
N SER A 395 -9.30 1.94 39.50
CA SER A 395 -7.91 1.52 39.78
C SER A 395 -6.85 2.22 38.91
N ALA A 396 -7.25 3.04 37.93
CA ALA A 396 -6.37 3.56 36.88
C ALA A 396 -5.13 4.30 37.42
N LYS A 397 -5.29 5.10 38.48
CA LYS A 397 -4.17 5.86 39.06
C LYS A 397 -3.11 4.97 39.70
N ALA A 398 -3.53 3.93 40.44
CA ALA A 398 -2.61 3.01 41.09
C ALA A 398 -1.86 2.17 40.03
N THR A 399 -2.58 1.71 39.01
CA THR A 399 -2.02 1.00 37.86
C THR A 399 -1.00 1.85 37.11
N CYS A 400 -1.33 3.12 36.83
CA CYS A 400 -0.43 4.08 36.19
C CYS A 400 0.89 4.23 36.96
N LEU A 401 0.83 4.42 38.29
CA LEU A 401 2.03 4.56 39.13
C LEU A 401 2.88 3.29 39.14
N SER A 402 2.25 2.11 39.21
CA SER A 402 2.96 0.83 39.11
C SER A 402 3.69 0.69 37.78
N LEU A 403 3.02 0.99 36.66
CA LEU A 403 3.62 0.90 35.33
C LEU A 403 4.79 1.86 35.12
N LEU A 404 4.73 3.06 35.70
CA LEU A 404 5.85 4.02 35.67
C LEU A 404 7.05 3.56 36.51
N HIS A 405 6.76 2.91 37.65
CA HIS A 405 7.80 2.30 38.46
C HIS A 405 8.50 1.17 37.70
N ASP A 406 7.73 0.26 37.10
CA ASP A 406 8.24 -0.82 36.26
C ASP A 406 9.02 -0.27 35.05
N TYR A 407 8.53 0.80 34.41
CA TYR A 407 9.23 1.48 33.32
C TYR A 407 10.60 1.99 33.78
N SER A 408 10.66 2.67 34.92
CA SER A 408 11.91 3.20 35.47
C SER A 408 12.91 2.09 35.79
N GLN A 409 12.44 1.00 36.41
CA GLN A 409 13.26 -0.17 36.73
C GLN A 409 13.80 -0.87 35.48
N SER A 410 13.03 -0.86 34.38
CA SER A 410 13.45 -1.52 33.14
C SER A 410 14.77 -0.99 32.56
N PHE A 411 15.15 0.27 32.85
CA PHE A 411 16.42 0.86 32.42
C PHE A 411 17.60 0.62 33.37
N GLU A 412 17.38 0.03 34.55
CA GLU A 412 18.47 -0.19 35.52
C GLU A 412 19.46 -1.27 35.06
N HIS A 413 18.97 -2.25 34.28
CA HIS A 413 19.73 -3.44 33.90
C HIS A 413 19.77 -3.68 32.39
N VAL A 414 18.84 -3.10 31.63
CA VAL A 414 18.79 -3.25 30.17
C VAL A 414 19.08 -1.92 29.52
N HIS A 415 20.08 -1.93 28.64
CA HIS A 415 20.48 -0.78 27.84
C HIS A 415 20.46 -1.19 26.37
N VAL A 416 19.76 -0.41 25.56
CA VAL A 416 19.66 -0.62 24.11
C VAL A 416 20.36 0.53 23.38
N PRO A 417 20.85 0.33 22.15
CA PRO A 417 21.36 1.42 21.33
C PRO A 417 20.28 2.50 21.08
N ASP A 418 20.70 3.75 20.88
CA ASP A 418 19.80 4.88 20.54
C ASP A 418 19.02 4.70 19.21
N THR A 419 19.34 3.65 18.45
CA THR A 419 18.65 3.25 17.22
C THR A 419 17.51 2.25 17.45
N GLU A 420 17.36 1.73 18.66
CA GLU A 420 16.36 0.72 19.01
C GLU A 420 15.33 1.25 20.01
N MET A 421 14.14 0.65 20.01
CA MET A 421 13.16 0.89 21.07
C MET A 421 13.58 0.14 22.33
N HIS A 422 13.34 0.74 23.49
CA HIS A 422 13.54 0.03 24.74
C HIS A 422 12.39 -0.99 24.91
N PRO A 423 12.66 -2.24 25.36
CA PRO A 423 11.62 -3.25 25.56
C PRO A 423 10.54 -2.82 26.55
N GLY A 424 10.88 -1.89 27.46
CA GLY A 424 9.96 -1.31 28.43
C GLY A 424 9.10 -0.15 27.91
N ASP A 425 9.31 0.38 26.71
CA ASP A 425 8.60 1.58 26.22
C ASP A 425 7.07 1.44 26.22
N ASP A 426 6.56 0.22 26.00
CA ASP A 426 5.13 -0.06 26.07
C ASP A 426 4.57 0.06 27.52
N LEU A 427 5.38 -0.04 28.58
CA LEU A 427 4.95 0.22 29.97
C LEU A 427 4.60 1.71 30.16
N ALA A 428 5.45 2.61 29.67
CA ALA A 428 5.16 4.04 29.69
C ALA A 428 3.97 4.41 28.79
N LEU A 429 3.80 3.72 27.65
CA LEU A 429 2.62 3.91 26.80
C LEU A 429 1.34 3.51 27.54
N LEU A 430 1.33 2.34 28.17
CA LEU A 430 0.20 1.89 28.97
C LEU A 430 -0.06 2.84 30.14
N ALA A 431 0.97 3.30 30.84
CA ALA A 431 0.83 4.27 31.92
C ALA A 431 0.19 5.60 31.45
N ALA A 432 0.61 6.11 30.29
CA ALA A 432 0.02 7.31 29.69
C ALA A 432 -1.45 7.08 29.29
N MET A 433 -1.79 5.89 28.80
CA MET A 433 -3.16 5.51 28.48
C MET A 433 -4.04 5.38 29.73
N GLU A 434 -3.52 4.79 30.82
CA GLU A 434 -4.22 4.73 32.12
C GLU A 434 -4.43 6.12 32.72
N ALA A 435 -3.47 7.03 32.55
CA ALA A 435 -3.62 8.40 33.02
C ALA A 435 -4.69 9.19 32.23
N CYS A 436 -5.03 8.76 31.01
CA CYS A 436 -5.96 9.47 30.13
C CYS A 436 -7.44 9.16 30.46
N THR A 437 -7.86 9.41 31.71
CA THR A 437 -9.24 9.15 32.19
C THR A 437 -10.24 10.26 31.86
N GLY A 438 -9.78 11.37 31.27
CA GLY A 438 -10.63 12.49 30.88
C GLY A 438 -9.83 13.73 30.46
N PRO A 439 -10.50 14.81 30.04
CA PRO A 439 -9.85 16.02 29.53
C PRO A 439 -8.86 16.66 30.53
N GLU A 440 -9.19 16.65 31.83
CA GLU A 440 -8.37 17.23 32.89
C GLU A 440 -7.06 16.45 33.10
N ALA A 441 -7.03 15.16 32.73
CA ALA A 441 -5.88 14.28 32.91
C ALA A 441 -4.96 14.20 31.67
N LEU A 442 -5.30 14.89 30.58
CA LEU A 442 -4.50 14.92 29.35
C LEU A 442 -3.09 15.46 29.58
N ASN A 443 -2.93 16.45 30.46
CA ASN A 443 -1.61 16.99 30.83
C ASN A 443 -0.73 15.91 31.46
N THR A 444 -1.27 15.12 32.39
CA THR A 444 -0.55 14.03 33.05
C THR A 444 -0.12 12.96 32.03
N ALA A 445 -1.04 12.54 31.16
CA ALA A 445 -0.73 11.59 30.10
C ALA A 445 0.36 12.12 29.15
N ALA A 446 0.31 13.40 28.79
CA ALA A 446 1.30 14.04 27.91
C ALA A 446 2.68 14.11 28.58
N VAL A 447 2.75 14.45 29.87
CA VAL A 447 4.03 14.47 30.62
C VAL A 447 4.65 13.08 30.71
N ILE A 448 3.85 12.05 30.94
CA ILE A 448 4.33 10.65 30.94
C ILE A 448 4.89 10.29 29.56
N ALA A 449 4.14 10.57 28.49
CA ALA A 449 4.56 10.23 27.14
C ALA A 449 5.80 11.02 26.69
N LEU A 450 5.91 12.29 27.10
CA LEU A 450 7.11 13.12 26.90
C LEU A 450 8.32 12.51 27.62
N HIS A 451 8.16 12.16 28.89
CA HIS A 451 9.22 11.51 29.66
C HIS A 451 9.72 10.22 28.99
N GLY A 452 8.81 9.39 28.48
CA GLY A 452 9.18 8.18 27.75
C GLY A 452 9.92 8.48 26.43
N CYS A 453 9.51 9.52 25.70
CA CYS A 453 10.22 9.94 24.48
C CYS A 453 11.62 10.49 24.76
N ASP A 454 11.84 11.14 25.91
CA ASP A 454 13.16 11.65 26.33
C ASP A 454 14.09 10.52 26.77
N LYS A 455 13.53 9.45 27.35
CA LYS A 455 14.28 8.26 27.78
C LYS A 455 14.61 7.33 26.62
N SER A 456 13.72 7.21 25.64
CA SER A 456 13.87 6.34 24.47
C SER A 456 13.61 7.12 23.18
N ASN A 457 14.71 7.46 22.50
CA ASN A 457 14.70 8.25 21.26
C ASN A 457 13.88 7.63 20.12
N ARG A 458 13.65 6.31 20.17
CA ARG A 458 12.96 5.55 19.10
C ARG A 458 11.59 5.04 19.51
N ALA A 459 11.06 5.44 20.67
CA ALA A 459 9.72 5.10 21.14
C ALA A 459 8.60 5.72 20.26
N TYR A 460 8.49 5.29 19.01
CA TYR A 460 7.63 5.91 18.01
C TYR A 460 6.15 5.80 18.37
N ARG A 461 5.74 4.71 19.04
CA ARG A 461 4.35 4.52 19.50
C ARG A 461 3.96 5.57 20.54
N LEU A 462 4.84 5.78 21.53
CA LEU A 462 4.72 6.84 22.52
C LEU A 462 4.71 8.22 21.86
N ARG A 463 5.60 8.45 20.90
CA ARG A 463 5.69 9.73 20.19
C ARG A 463 4.44 10.04 19.38
N LEU A 464 3.89 9.06 18.66
CA LEU A 464 2.61 9.21 17.94
C LEU A 464 1.46 9.51 18.91
N PHE A 465 1.42 8.85 20.07
CA PHE A 465 0.44 9.13 21.11
C PHE A 465 0.61 10.54 21.70
N LEU A 466 1.84 10.95 22.00
CA LEU A 466 2.19 12.27 22.49
C LEU A 466 1.78 13.38 21.52
N ILE A 467 2.02 13.22 20.22
CA ILE A 467 1.58 14.17 19.19
C ILE A 467 0.05 14.38 19.28
N ARG A 468 -0.73 13.30 19.41
CA ARG A 468 -2.20 13.41 19.55
C ARG A 468 -2.61 14.13 20.84
N LEU A 469 -1.93 13.84 21.96
CA LEU A 469 -2.20 14.50 23.24
C LEU A 469 -1.87 16.01 23.16
N LEU A 470 -0.70 16.37 22.63
CA LEU A 470 -0.26 17.76 22.47
C LEU A 470 -1.22 18.55 21.58
N LEU A 471 -1.69 17.97 20.47
CA LEU A 471 -2.71 18.61 19.64
C LEU A 471 -4.01 18.85 20.43
N ARG A 472 -4.48 17.88 21.22
CA ARG A 472 -5.68 18.08 22.06
C ARG A 472 -5.48 19.13 23.15
N LEU A 473 -4.24 19.34 23.61
CA LEU A 473 -3.85 20.39 24.55
C LEU A 473 -3.61 21.76 23.89
N GLY A 474 -3.63 21.85 22.55
CA GLY A 474 -3.32 23.10 21.83
C GLY A 474 -1.83 23.41 21.68
N CYS A 475 -0.95 22.44 21.97
CA CYS A 475 0.51 22.60 21.94
C CYS A 475 1.11 22.21 20.57
N LEU A 476 0.70 22.87 19.47
CA LEU A 476 1.12 22.46 18.12
C LEU A 476 2.65 22.48 17.93
N LYS A 477 3.34 23.52 18.40
CA LYS A 477 4.80 23.65 18.17
C LYS A 477 5.58 22.47 18.73
N LEU A 478 5.24 22.03 19.96
CA LEU A 478 5.81 20.83 20.56
C LEU A 478 5.43 19.57 19.78
N ALA A 479 4.19 19.50 19.30
CA ALA A 479 3.77 18.38 18.47
C ALA A 479 4.61 18.31 17.17
N LEU A 480 4.87 19.45 16.52
CA LEU A 480 5.69 19.55 15.32
C LEU A 480 7.12 19.07 15.54
N GLU A 481 7.76 19.48 16.63
CA GLU A 481 9.10 18.99 17.01
C GLU A 481 9.14 17.46 17.09
N HIS A 482 8.14 16.85 17.75
CA HIS A 482 8.05 15.39 17.82
C HIS A 482 7.72 14.74 16.47
N PHE A 483 6.93 15.39 15.63
CA PHE A 483 6.62 14.88 14.29
C PHE A 483 7.84 14.89 13.38
N GLU A 484 8.62 15.98 13.37
CA GLU A 484 9.90 16.06 12.65
C GLU A 484 10.88 14.99 13.13
N ALA A 485 10.92 14.74 14.44
CA ALA A 485 11.76 13.71 15.04
C ALA A 485 11.39 12.28 14.62
N LEU A 486 10.20 12.03 14.06
CA LEU A 486 9.87 10.73 13.44
C LEU A 486 10.70 10.47 12.18
N GLY A 487 11.21 11.51 11.51
CA GLY A 487 12.06 11.37 10.33
C GLY A 487 11.36 10.67 9.16
N LEU A 488 10.08 11.01 8.93
CA LEU A 488 9.25 10.38 7.89
C LEU A 488 9.86 10.53 6.50
N LYS A 489 9.70 9.50 5.66
CA LYS A 489 10.17 9.47 4.27
C LYS A 489 9.16 8.84 3.33
N ALA A 490 9.14 9.33 2.10
CA ALA A 490 8.36 8.76 0.99
C ALA A 490 6.89 8.50 1.38
N VAL A 491 6.41 7.27 1.18
CA VAL A 491 5.02 6.86 1.44
C VAL A 491 4.56 7.13 2.88
N GLN A 492 5.47 7.26 3.84
CA GLN A 492 5.13 7.61 5.22
C GLN A 492 4.49 9.01 5.33
N PHE A 493 4.78 9.92 4.40
CA PHE A 493 4.10 11.21 4.35
C PHE A 493 2.61 11.08 4.02
N ASP A 494 2.20 10.05 3.28
CA ASP A 494 0.78 9.79 3.02
C ASP A 494 0.13 9.05 4.20
N THR A 495 0.83 8.08 4.79
CA THR A 495 0.23 7.18 5.79
C THR A 495 0.30 7.68 7.23
N VAL A 496 1.22 8.60 7.58
CA VAL A 496 1.44 9.04 8.98
C VAL A 496 1.08 10.51 9.21
N SER A 497 1.14 11.38 8.18
CA SER A 497 0.93 12.83 8.37
C SER A 497 -0.42 13.20 9.00
N HIS A 498 -1.44 12.35 8.85
CA HIS A 498 -2.73 12.50 9.51
C HIS A 498 -2.65 12.52 11.06
N TYR A 499 -1.52 12.07 11.66
CA TYR A 499 -1.24 12.23 13.10
C TYR A 499 -1.08 13.69 13.53
N MET A 500 -0.44 14.48 12.68
CA MET A 500 -0.23 15.92 12.89
C MET A 500 -1.40 16.75 12.39
N MET A 501 -1.94 16.39 11.23
CA MET A 501 -2.85 17.24 10.44
C MET A 501 -4.31 17.19 10.91
N ASP A 502 -4.67 16.21 11.75
CA ASP A 502 -6.03 16.15 12.30
C ASP A 502 -6.33 17.41 13.11
N ARG A 503 -7.51 17.98 12.87
CA ARG A 503 -8.02 19.19 13.55
C ARG A 503 -7.18 20.45 13.36
N ASN A 504 -6.34 20.56 12.33
CA ASN A 504 -5.59 21.79 12.07
C ASN A 504 -6.49 23.05 12.05
N SER A 505 -7.67 22.95 11.42
CA SER A 505 -8.67 24.03 11.41
C SER A 505 -9.12 24.52 12.80
N SER A 506 -8.96 23.70 13.84
CA SER A 506 -9.35 24.05 15.22
C SER A 506 -8.37 25.04 15.87
N PHE A 507 -7.17 25.22 15.32
CA PHE A 507 -6.14 26.10 15.89
C PHE A 507 -6.06 27.49 15.21
N GLY A 508 -6.95 27.78 14.26
CA GLY A 508 -6.99 29.06 13.56
C GLY A 508 -5.85 29.24 12.54
N GLY A 509 -5.64 30.48 12.09
CA GLY A 509 -4.86 30.75 10.88
C GLY A 509 -3.34 30.59 11.00
N SER A 510 -2.72 30.96 12.13
CA SER A 510 -1.26 30.88 12.29
C SER A 510 -0.73 29.44 12.21
N HIS A 511 -1.54 28.48 12.62
CA HIS A 511 -1.22 27.05 12.60
C HIS A 511 -1.26 26.49 11.16
N ALA A 512 -2.11 27.05 10.30
CA ALA A 512 -2.12 26.72 8.88
C ALA A 512 -0.81 27.16 8.18
N ALA A 513 -0.18 28.25 8.64
CA ALA A 513 1.13 28.70 8.13
C ALA A 513 2.24 27.68 8.42
N ASP A 514 2.34 27.20 9.66
CA ASP A 514 3.34 26.19 10.04
C ASP A 514 3.17 24.88 9.25
N ILE A 515 1.92 24.47 9.04
CA ILE A 515 1.60 23.28 8.25
C ILE A 515 1.91 23.47 6.76
N ALA A 516 1.65 24.66 6.21
CA ALA A 516 2.04 24.99 4.83
C ALA A 516 3.56 24.91 4.66
N ASN A 517 4.34 25.42 5.61
CA ASN A 517 5.80 25.32 5.58
C ASN A 517 6.28 23.86 5.58
N GLN A 518 5.67 23.00 6.41
CA GLN A 518 5.98 21.57 6.44
C GLN A 518 5.64 20.88 5.13
N TRP A 519 4.50 21.24 4.54
CA TRP A 519 4.09 20.72 3.24
C TRP A 519 5.08 21.10 2.14
N GLU A 520 5.39 22.40 1.99
CA GLU A 520 6.26 22.92 0.93
C GLU A 520 7.68 22.35 1.05
N SER A 521 8.17 22.17 2.28
CA SER A 521 9.53 21.71 2.53
C SER A 521 9.71 20.20 2.32
N HIS A 522 8.68 19.38 2.57
CA HIS A 522 8.84 17.93 2.64
C HIS A 522 7.81 17.14 1.82
N MET A 523 6.52 17.40 2.02
CA MET A 523 5.44 16.52 1.55
C MET A 523 5.12 16.72 0.06
N GLN A 524 5.14 17.97 -0.42
CA GLN A 524 4.82 18.30 -1.81
C GLN A 524 5.74 17.57 -2.79
N HIS A 525 7.02 17.49 -2.44
CA HIS A 525 8.03 16.85 -3.26
C HIS A 525 7.76 15.35 -3.42
N PHE A 526 7.31 14.67 -2.36
CA PHE A 526 6.93 13.25 -2.44
C PHE A 526 5.82 13.04 -3.47
N TYR A 527 4.68 13.72 -3.36
CA TYR A 527 3.57 13.54 -4.31
C TYR A 527 3.95 13.91 -5.75
N SER A 528 4.70 15.00 -5.93
CA SER A 528 5.16 15.45 -7.25
C SER A 528 6.11 14.44 -7.88
N HIS A 529 6.96 13.80 -7.08
CA HIS A 529 7.90 12.78 -7.53
C HIS A 529 7.19 11.47 -7.85
N SER A 530 6.29 11.01 -6.97
CA SER A 530 5.50 9.80 -7.17
C SER A 530 4.62 9.88 -8.42
N ALA A 531 4.05 11.05 -8.73
CA ALA A 531 3.28 11.29 -9.95
C ALA A 531 4.09 11.06 -11.25
N TYR A 532 5.42 10.97 -11.15
CA TYR A 532 6.32 10.62 -12.24
C TYR A 532 6.88 9.20 -12.11
N GLU A 533 7.43 8.86 -10.95
CA GLU A 533 8.14 7.59 -10.76
C GLU A 533 7.24 6.36 -10.86
N VAL A 534 5.99 6.45 -10.38
CA VAL A 534 5.04 5.33 -10.39
C VAL A 534 4.64 4.98 -11.83
N PRO A 535 4.21 5.93 -12.69
CA PRO A 535 4.00 5.66 -14.11
C PRO A 535 5.24 5.08 -14.82
N GLU A 536 6.45 5.56 -14.53
CA GLU A 536 7.68 5.00 -15.12
C GLU A 536 7.93 3.56 -14.68
N ALA A 537 7.74 3.25 -13.38
CA ALA A 537 7.84 1.89 -12.87
C ALA A 537 6.80 0.97 -13.52
N LEU A 538 5.57 1.45 -13.69
CA LEU A 538 4.49 0.75 -14.37
C LEU A 538 4.88 0.44 -15.83
N GLY A 539 5.42 1.42 -16.55
CA GLY A 539 5.90 1.23 -17.92
C GLY A 539 6.98 0.15 -18.01
N ARG A 540 7.97 0.14 -17.10
CA ARG A 540 9.00 -0.90 -17.06
C ARG A 540 8.44 -2.28 -16.72
N ALA A 541 7.55 -2.38 -15.73
CA ALA A 541 6.89 -3.63 -15.36
C ALA A 541 6.10 -4.21 -16.53
N PHE A 542 5.34 -3.35 -17.23
CA PHE A 542 4.59 -3.71 -18.42
C PHE A 542 5.50 -4.14 -19.58
N SER A 543 6.61 -3.43 -19.80
CA SER A 543 7.57 -3.80 -20.83
C SER A 543 8.19 -5.18 -20.61
N ASN A 544 8.46 -5.52 -19.36
CA ASN A 544 9.10 -6.76 -18.93
C ASN A 544 8.11 -7.91 -18.67
N GLY A 545 6.80 -7.71 -18.87
CA GLY A 545 5.79 -8.76 -18.64
C GLY A 545 5.57 -9.11 -17.16
N LYS A 546 5.84 -8.17 -16.24
CA LYS A 546 5.57 -8.29 -14.80
C LYS A 546 4.13 -7.90 -14.48
N PHE A 547 3.20 -8.73 -14.95
CA PHE A 547 1.75 -8.46 -14.97
C PHE A 547 1.14 -8.22 -13.59
N SER A 548 1.56 -8.99 -12.58
CA SER A 548 1.17 -8.80 -11.17
C SER A 548 1.47 -7.36 -10.72
N GLN A 549 2.72 -6.94 -10.88
CA GLN A 549 3.19 -5.61 -10.49
C GLN A 549 2.53 -4.47 -11.27
N VAL A 550 2.14 -4.69 -12.54
CA VAL A 550 1.43 -3.65 -13.32
C VAL A 550 0.10 -3.28 -12.67
N SER A 551 -0.64 -4.29 -12.20
CA SER A 551 -1.94 -4.07 -11.55
C SER A 551 -1.75 -3.36 -10.20
N ASP A 552 -0.79 -3.82 -9.39
CA ASP A 552 -0.45 -3.20 -8.10
C ASP A 552 0.00 -1.74 -8.25
N LEU A 553 0.82 -1.44 -9.26
CA LEU A 553 1.31 -0.07 -9.51
C LEU A 553 0.20 0.85 -10.02
N CYS A 554 -0.78 0.33 -10.78
CA CYS A 554 -1.96 1.11 -11.16
C CYS A 554 -2.78 1.47 -9.92
N GLU A 555 -3.06 0.49 -9.06
CA GLU A 555 -3.82 0.69 -7.83
C GLU A 555 -3.08 1.64 -6.87
N PHE A 556 -1.78 1.47 -6.70
CA PHE A 556 -0.96 2.36 -5.88
C PHE A 556 -0.97 3.80 -6.39
N ASN A 557 -0.87 4.00 -7.72
CA ASN A 557 -0.96 5.33 -8.33
C ASN A 557 -2.33 5.98 -8.04
N ASP A 558 -3.41 5.21 -8.20
CA ASP A 558 -4.76 5.68 -7.91
C ASP A 558 -4.93 6.05 -6.43
N CYS A 559 -4.45 5.19 -5.52
CA CYS A 559 -4.50 5.42 -4.08
C CYS A 559 -3.78 6.71 -3.68
N LEU A 560 -2.57 6.96 -4.21
CA LEU A 560 -1.84 8.20 -3.95
C LEU A 560 -2.50 9.43 -4.59
N ALA A 561 -3.04 9.29 -5.81
CA ALA A 561 -3.70 10.38 -6.50
C ALA A 561 -4.95 10.87 -5.77
N HIS A 562 -5.68 9.95 -5.13
CA HIS A 562 -6.96 10.18 -4.45
C HIS A 562 -6.88 10.02 -2.92
N SER A 563 -5.67 10.08 -2.34
CA SER A 563 -5.49 9.89 -0.90
C SER A 563 -6.19 10.98 -0.09
N CYS A 564 -6.90 10.57 0.96
CA CYS A 564 -7.49 11.50 1.93
C CYS A 564 -6.42 12.38 2.59
N ALA A 565 -5.21 11.86 2.84
CA ALA A 565 -4.13 12.63 3.44
C ALA A 565 -3.72 13.79 2.53
N LYS A 566 -3.50 13.50 1.24
CA LYS A 566 -3.18 14.51 0.22
C LYS A 566 -4.26 15.59 0.13
N VAL A 567 -5.52 15.19 0.10
CA VAL A 567 -6.69 16.09 0.03
C VAL A 567 -6.77 17.04 1.22
N ILE A 568 -6.60 16.52 2.43
CA ILE A 568 -6.59 17.34 3.66
C ILE A 568 -5.45 18.35 3.62
N LEU A 569 -4.27 17.92 3.17
CA LEU A 569 -3.10 18.79 3.05
C LEU A 569 -3.31 19.90 2.02
N GLU A 570 -3.83 19.58 0.83
CA GLU A 570 -4.15 20.59 -0.20
C GLU A 570 -5.19 21.60 0.31
N LEU A 571 -6.18 21.17 1.09
CA LEU A 571 -7.16 22.08 1.71
C LEU A 571 -6.52 23.01 2.74
N ASP A 572 -5.63 22.48 3.58
CA ASP A 572 -4.96 23.28 4.61
C ASP A 572 -3.94 24.26 4.01
N MET A 573 -3.31 23.93 2.89
CA MET A 573 -2.54 24.91 2.11
C MET A 573 -3.39 26.08 1.63
N VAL A 574 -4.56 25.80 1.05
CA VAL A 574 -5.48 26.84 0.57
C VAL A 574 -5.88 27.75 1.74
N ARG A 575 -6.21 27.18 2.90
CA ARG A 575 -6.51 27.94 4.12
C ARG A 575 -5.34 28.80 4.59
N SER A 576 -4.13 28.25 4.58
CA SER A 576 -2.92 28.98 4.97
C SER A 576 -2.70 30.22 4.11
N LYS A 577 -2.91 30.11 2.79
CA LYS A 577 -2.79 31.26 1.90
C LYS A 577 -3.77 32.38 2.25
N PHE A 578 -5.03 32.04 2.52
CA PHE A 578 -6.04 33.03 2.94
C PHE A 578 -5.71 33.76 4.25
N VAL A 579 -4.89 33.17 5.12
CA VAL A 579 -4.48 33.79 6.38
C VAL A 579 -3.31 34.76 6.16
N ASN A 580 -2.37 34.39 5.30
CA ASN A 580 -1.09 35.08 5.17
C ASN A 580 -1.10 36.19 4.10
N GLN A 581 -1.91 36.07 3.05
CA GLN A 581 -1.89 36.98 1.89
C GLN A 581 -3.28 37.10 1.23
N ASP A 582 -3.55 38.22 0.59
CA ASP A 582 -4.64 38.32 -0.38
C ASP A 582 -4.25 37.51 -1.63
N LEU A 583 -5.05 36.51 -1.96
CA LEU A 583 -4.85 35.71 -3.17
C LEU A 583 -5.00 36.59 -4.42
N VAL A 584 -4.05 36.51 -5.35
CA VAL A 584 -4.24 37.09 -6.70
C VAL A 584 -5.17 36.20 -7.54
N ASP A 585 -5.78 36.76 -8.61
CA ASP A 585 -6.81 36.06 -9.41
C ASP A 585 -6.41 34.65 -9.89
N SER A 586 -5.15 34.46 -10.27
CA SER A 586 -4.62 33.15 -10.70
C SER A 586 -4.56 32.13 -9.56
N GLU A 587 -4.21 32.58 -8.36
CA GLU A 587 -4.20 31.74 -7.16
C GLU A 587 -5.60 31.45 -6.66
N TYR A 588 -6.52 32.42 -6.81
CA TYR A 588 -7.93 32.24 -6.50
C TYR A 588 -8.56 31.17 -7.41
N ALA A 589 -8.30 31.24 -8.72
CA ALA A 589 -8.73 30.21 -9.67
C ALA A 589 -8.12 28.84 -9.35
N SER A 590 -6.85 28.78 -8.96
CA SER A 590 -6.18 27.54 -8.53
C SER A 590 -6.83 26.95 -7.28
N ALA A 591 -7.07 27.78 -6.25
CA ALA A 591 -7.72 27.38 -5.01
C ALA A 591 -9.15 26.87 -5.25
N GLN A 592 -9.94 27.57 -6.08
CA GLN A 592 -11.27 27.11 -6.49
C GLN A 592 -11.20 25.75 -7.19
N GLY A 593 -10.24 25.57 -8.09
CA GLY A 593 -10.03 24.30 -8.78
C GLY A 593 -9.67 23.16 -7.84
N ILE A 594 -8.81 23.40 -6.83
CA ILE A 594 -8.48 22.43 -5.79
C ILE A 594 -9.74 22.08 -4.98
N VAL A 595 -10.46 23.08 -4.47
CA VAL A 595 -11.67 22.85 -3.67
C VAL A 595 -12.73 22.08 -4.44
N GLN A 596 -12.94 22.40 -5.73
CA GLN A 596 -13.90 21.67 -6.56
C GLN A 596 -13.49 20.20 -6.74
N LYS A 597 -12.21 19.92 -7.02
CA LYS A 597 -11.71 18.54 -7.11
C LYS A 597 -11.92 17.76 -5.82
N ILE A 598 -11.72 18.41 -4.67
CA ILE A 598 -11.95 17.80 -3.36
C ILE A 598 -13.44 17.48 -3.18
N ILE A 599 -14.34 18.41 -3.54
CA ILE A 599 -15.79 18.18 -3.48
C ILE A 599 -16.19 17.00 -4.37
N ASP A 600 -15.71 16.96 -5.60
CA ASP A 600 -16.02 15.89 -6.55
C ASP A 600 -15.53 14.53 -6.04
N LEU A 601 -14.32 14.48 -5.48
CA LEU A 601 -13.76 13.27 -4.88
C LEU A 601 -14.59 12.79 -3.68
N VAL A 602 -14.93 13.69 -2.76
CA VAL A 602 -15.73 13.35 -1.57
C VAL A 602 -17.12 12.86 -1.98
N ASN A 603 -17.76 13.50 -2.95
CA ASN A 603 -19.04 13.06 -3.48
C ASN A 603 -18.94 11.66 -4.11
N GLY A 604 -17.89 11.40 -4.90
CA GLY A 604 -17.64 10.07 -5.45
C GLY A 604 -17.43 9.00 -4.37
N MET A 605 -16.69 9.32 -3.29
CA MET A 605 -16.54 8.42 -2.16
C MET A 605 -17.86 8.16 -1.43
N LEU A 606 -18.70 9.18 -1.24
CA LEU A 606 -20.02 9.04 -0.62
C LEU A 606 -20.96 8.19 -1.47
N GLU A 607 -20.94 8.35 -2.79
CA GLU A 607 -21.70 7.51 -3.72
C GLU A 607 -21.26 6.04 -3.62
N LEU A 608 -19.95 5.77 -3.60
CA LEU A 608 -19.40 4.42 -3.42
C LEU A 608 -19.81 3.81 -2.07
N LEU A 609 -19.79 4.60 -0.98
CA LEU A 609 -20.24 4.16 0.35
C LEU A 609 -21.75 3.89 0.40
N MET A 610 -22.55 4.64 -0.37
CA MET A 610 -23.99 4.39 -0.49
C MET A 610 -24.31 3.14 -1.33
N ILE A 611 -23.53 2.86 -2.37
CA ILE A 611 -23.67 1.64 -3.19
C ILE A 611 -23.16 0.39 -2.43
N SER A 612 -22.18 0.56 -1.54
CA SER A 612 -21.58 -0.53 -0.74
C SER A 612 -22.37 -0.88 0.53
N ARG A 613 -23.52 -0.21 0.79
CA ARG A 613 -24.50 -0.71 1.75
C ARG A 613 -25.46 -1.65 1.00
N PRO A 614 -25.31 -2.98 1.06
CA PRO A 614 -26.44 -3.83 0.74
C PRO A 614 -27.58 -3.43 1.68
N HIS A 615 -28.79 -3.31 1.13
CA HIS A 615 -30.02 -3.23 1.91
C HIS A 615 -29.94 -4.25 3.06
N GLN A 616 -30.13 -3.75 4.29
CA GLN A 616 -30.35 -4.57 5.47
C GLN A 616 -31.42 -5.62 5.24
#